data_AF-A0A382ST54-F1
#
_entry.id   AF-A0A382ST54-F1
#
_cell.length_a   1.000
_cell.length_b   1.000
_cell.length_c   1.000
_cell.angle_alpha   90.00
_cell.angle_beta   90.00
_cell.angle_gamma   90.00
#
_symmetry.space_group_name_H-M   'P 1'
#
loop_
_entity.id
_entity.type
_entity.pdbx_description
1 polymer ?
#
loop_
_entity_poly.entity_id
_entity_poly.type
_entity_poly.pdbx_seq_one_letter_code
_entity_poly.pdbx_strand_id
1 'polypeptide(L)'
;MANISDFTITKLVSGIKKKDFTSEEVTKAFINNSKKSKKLNTYITECFDEAIKSAKNFDKKKDYKGLLPGIPIAVKDLFCTKNIKTTAGSKILHNFVPTYESTVTNNLWSEGAFLLGKLNCDEFAMGSSNETSFFGNVINPFGDKLVPGGSSGGSASALAADLTPGTIGTDTGGSIRQPASFTGTVGLKPTYGRCSRWGIVAFASS
;
A
#
# COMPACT_ATOMS: atom_id res chain seq x y z
N MET A 1 15.61 -19.72 -9.60
CA MET A 1 14.98 -19.53 -8.27
C MET A 1 13.81 -18.58 -8.47
N ALA A 2 12.67 -18.78 -7.80
CA ALA A 2 11.56 -17.83 -7.86
C ALA A 2 12.00 -16.46 -7.30
N ASN A 3 11.50 -15.35 -7.84
CA ASN A 3 11.82 -14.04 -7.28
C ASN A 3 11.09 -13.88 -5.94
N ILE A 4 11.74 -13.28 -4.94
CA ILE A 4 11.16 -13.09 -3.60
C ILE A 4 9.82 -12.34 -3.68
N SER A 5 9.70 -11.39 -4.61
CA SER A 5 8.49 -10.60 -4.83
C SER A 5 7.29 -11.42 -5.30
N ASP A 6 7.50 -12.61 -5.85
CA ASP A 6 6.42 -13.48 -6.39
C ASP A 6 5.71 -14.26 -5.27
N PHE A 7 6.24 -14.21 -4.04
CA PHE A 7 5.69 -14.93 -2.90
C PHE A 7 4.49 -14.21 -2.29
N THR A 8 3.48 -14.99 -1.92
CA THR A 8 2.36 -14.50 -1.10
C THR A 8 2.86 -13.98 0.24
N ILE A 9 2.14 -13.05 0.84
CA ILE A 9 2.46 -12.50 2.16
C ILE A 9 2.67 -13.59 3.24
N THR A 10 1.90 -14.68 3.16
CA THR A 10 2.03 -15.83 4.07
C THR A 10 3.34 -16.60 3.87
N LYS A 11 3.79 -16.77 2.62
CA LYS A 11 5.09 -17.37 2.30
C LYS A 11 6.24 -16.46 2.73
N LEU A 12 6.11 -15.15 2.55
CA LEU A 12 7.09 -14.17 3.01
C LEU A 12 7.26 -14.21 4.54
N VAL A 13 6.16 -14.17 5.29
CA VAL A 13 6.20 -14.29 6.76
C VAL A 13 6.84 -15.62 7.18
N SER A 14 6.46 -16.73 6.53
CA SER A 14 7.03 -18.05 6.86
C SER A 14 8.53 -18.12 6.54
N GLY A 15 8.96 -17.60 5.39
CA GLY A 15 10.35 -17.58 4.96
C GLY A 15 11.24 -16.73 5.86
N ILE A 16 10.76 -15.54 6.28
CA ILE A 16 11.45 -14.71 7.28
C ILE A 16 11.62 -15.47 8.61
N LYS A 17 10.56 -16.11 9.10
CA LYS A 17 10.62 -16.89 10.36
C LYS A 17 11.57 -18.09 10.26
N LYS A 18 11.64 -18.74 9.10
CA LYS A 18 12.55 -19.87 8.81
C LYS A 18 13.97 -19.43 8.48
N LYS A 19 14.18 -18.13 8.25
CA LYS A 19 15.46 -17.53 7.82
C LYS A 19 15.89 -17.94 6.41
N ASP A 20 14.91 -18.24 5.54
CA ASP A 20 15.15 -18.49 4.11
C ASP A 20 15.61 -17.20 3.40
N PHE A 21 15.16 -16.05 3.90
CA PHE A 21 15.57 -14.69 3.52
C PHE A 21 15.29 -13.74 4.68
N THR A 22 15.90 -12.56 4.64
CA THR A 22 15.77 -11.47 5.62
C THR A 22 14.64 -10.50 5.26
N SER A 23 14.16 -9.73 6.24
CA SER A 23 13.21 -8.64 5.99
C SER A 23 13.82 -7.58 5.05
N GLU A 24 15.13 -7.30 5.18
CA GLU A 24 15.85 -6.40 4.28
C GLU A 24 15.84 -6.90 2.82
N GLU A 25 16.07 -8.19 2.58
CA GLU A 25 16.01 -8.77 1.23
C GLU A 25 14.62 -8.67 0.61
N VAL A 26 13.58 -8.98 1.39
CA VAL A 26 12.18 -8.83 0.96
C VAL A 26 11.88 -7.37 0.62
N THR A 27 12.26 -6.44 1.49
CA THR A 27 12.02 -5.01 1.31
C THR A 27 12.75 -4.46 0.09
N LYS A 28 14.01 -4.86 -0.10
CA LYS A 28 14.78 -4.49 -1.30
C LYS A 28 14.17 -5.03 -2.58
N ALA A 29 13.63 -6.25 -2.57
CA ALA A 29 12.97 -6.82 -3.75
C ALA A 29 11.81 -5.93 -4.23
N PHE A 30 10.89 -5.57 -3.32
CA PHE A 30 9.75 -4.70 -3.65
C PHE A 30 10.16 -3.27 -4.03
N ILE A 31 11.16 -2.69 -3.35
CA ILE A 31 11.70 -1.38 -3.72
C ILE A 31 12.32 -1.40 -5.13
N ASN A 32 13.07 -2.46 -5.45
CA ASN A 32 13.69 -2.61 -6.77
C ASN A 32 12.66 -2.72 -7.88
N ASN A 33 11.58 -3.48 -7.66
CA ASN A 33 10.45 -3.53 -8.60
C ASN A 33 9.80 -2.15 -8.74
N SER A 34 9.55 -1.46 -7.63
CA SER A 34 8.96 -0.11 -7.62
C SER A 34 9.81 0.91 -8.39
N LYS A 35 11.14 0.84 -8.27
CA LYS A 35 12.07 1.70 -9.01
C LYS A 35 12.10 1.40 -10.51
N LYS A 36 11.88 0.15 -10.93
CA LYS A 36 11.79 -0.24 -12.35
C LYS A 36 10.43 0.09 -12.97
N SER A 37 9.39 0.14 -12.15
CA SER A 37 8.00 0.33 -12.57
C SER A 37 7.48 1.75 -12.39
N LYS A 38 8.36 2.77 -12.39
CA LYS A 38 7.97 4.19 -12.24
C LYS A 38 6.89 4.65 -13.22
N LYS A 39 6.85 4.07 -14.43
CA LYS A 39 5.81 4.35 -15.43
C LYS A 39 4.38 4.10 -14.92
N LEU A 40 4.20 3.22 -13.94
CA LEU A 40 2.88 2.90 -13.38
C LEU A 40 2.34 3.99 -12.44
N ASN A 41 3.20 4.89 -11.96
CA ASN A 41 2.86 6.02 -11.09
C ASN A 41 2.05 5.64 -9.83
N THR A 42 2.37 4.50 -9.21
CA THR A 42 1.58 3.92 -8.12
C THR A 42 1.82 4.55 -6.75
N TYR A 43 2.98 5.16 -6.50
CA TYR A 43 3.34 5.78 -5.21
C TYR A 43 3.30 7.31 -5.30
N ILE A 44 2.59 7.96 -4.38
CA ILE A 44 2.65 9.42 -4.17
C ILE A 44 3.81 9.76 -3.24
N THR A 45 3.95 9.02 -2.14
CA THR A 45 5.02 9.21 -1.16
C THR A 45 5.78 7.91 -0.99
N GLU A 46 7.06 7.92 -1.36
CA GLU A 46 7.95 6.78 -1.19
C GLU A 46 8.63 6.85 0.18
N CYS A 47 8.46 5.82 1.00
CA CYS A 47 9.10 5.71 2.32
C CYS A 47 10.22 4.67 2.30
N PHE A 48 10.90 4.52 1.15
CA PHE A 48 11.81 3.40 0.88
C PHE A 48 13.03 3.39 1.80
N ASP A 49 13.58 4.56 2.13
CA ASP A 49 14.74 4.65 3.02
C ASP A 49 14.35 4.29 4.48
N GLU A 50 13.20 4.77 4.95
CA GLU A 50 12.61 4.41 6.24
C GLU A 50 12.22 2.93 6.31
N ALA A 51 11.70 2.37 5.22
CA ALA A 51 11.35 0.96 5.10
C ALA A 51 12.60 0.08 5.23
N ILE A 52 13.71 0.44 4.55
CA ILE A 52 14.98 -0.27 4.70
C ILE A 52 15.53 -0.18 6.12
N LYS A 53 15.44 1.00 6.76
CA LYS A 53 15.84 1.14 8.18
C LYS A 53 15.00 0.24 9.09
N SER A 54 13.68 0.19 8.86
CA SER A 54 12.75 -0.65 9.61
C SER A 54 13.07 -2.13 9.43
N ALA A 55 13.29 -2.58 8.18
CA ALA A 55 13.67 -3.94 7.84
C ALA A 55 14.98 -4.37 8.53
N LYS A 56 16.03 -3.55 8.44
CA LYS A 56 17.32 -3.80 9.11
C LYS A 56 17.18 -3.87 10.63
N ASN A 57 16.36 -3.00 11.20
CA ASN A 57 16.10 -3.00 12.64
C ASN A 57 15.32 -4.26 13.06
N PHE A 58 14.36 -4.70 12.25
CA PHE A 58 13.67 -5.97 12.43
C PHE A 58 14.67 -7.14 12.37
N ASP A 59 15.53 -7.22 11.37
CA ASP A 59 16.50 -8.32 11.21
C ASP A 59 17.51 -8.40 12.37
N LYS A 60 17.81 -7.25 13.02
CA LYS A 60 18.64 -7.20 14.24
C LYS A 60 17.90 -7.69 15.48
N LYS A 61 16.66 -7.23 15.69
CA LYS A 61 15.87 -7.54 16.89
C LYS A 61 15.20 -8.91 16.84
N LYS A 62 14.82 -9.35 15.63
CA LYS A 62 14.14 -10.61 15.31
C LYS A 62 12.87 -10.83 16.12
N ASP A 63 12.08 -9.77 16.29
CA ASP A 63 10.80 -9.86 16.98
C ASP A 63 9.73 -10.46 16.06
N TYR A 64 9.56 -11.78 16.14
CA TYR A 64 8.60 -12.52 15.31
C TYR A 64 7.16 -12.50 15.86
N LYS A 65 6.87 -11.65 16.85
CA LYS A 65 5.51 -11.45 17.37
C LYS A 65 4.62 -10.78 16.31
N GLY A 66 3.31 -11.02 16.44
CA GLY A 66 2.32 -10.49 15.52
C GLY A 66 2.15 -11.31 14.24
N LEU A 67 1.21 -10.85 13.42
CA LEU A 67 0.78 -11.54 12.19
C LEU A 67 1.65 -11.22 10.98
N LEU A 68 2.29 -10.05 10.93
CA LEU A 68 3.03 -9.53 9.78
C LEU A 68 4.49 -9.14 10.11
N PRO A 69 5.23 -9.91 10.93
CA PRO A 69 6.56 -9.50 11.38
C PRO A 69 7.52 -9.32 10.20
N GLY A 70 8.09 -8.12 10.07
CA GLY A 70 9.12 -7.82 9.09
C GLY A 70 8.58 -7.61 7.67
N ILE A 71 7.26 -7.42 7.49
CA ILE A 71 6.65 -7.25 6.18
C ILE A 71 6.49 -5.77 5.82
N PRO A 72 7.03 -5.31 4.67
CA PRO A 72 6.74 -3.98 4.14
C PRO A 72 5.33 -3.92 3.54
N ILE A 73 4.52 -2.93 3.90
CA ILE A 73 3.16 -2.74 3.36
C ILE A 73 3.00 -1.30 2.86
N ALA A 74 2.41 -1.15 1.66
CA ALA A 74 2.00 0.14 1.13
C ALA A 74 0.50 0.38 1.34
N VAL A 75 0.11 1.63 1.64
CA VAL A 75 -1.29 1.98 1.98
C VAL A 75 -1.79 3.12 1.11
N LYS A 76 -3.07 3.12 0.73
CA LYS A 76 -3.70 4.21 -0.04
C LYS A 76 -3.50 5.55 0.66
N ASP A 77 -3.35 6.63 -0.11
CA ASP A 77 -3.03 7.95 0.44
C ASP A 77 -4.20 8.70 1.10
N LEU A 78 -5.19 7.96 1.60
CA LEU A 78 -6.27 8.45 2.47
C LEU A 78 -6.04 8.12 3.94
N PHE A 79 -5.23 7.11 4.23
CA PHE A 79 -4.89 6.73 5.59
C PHE A 79 -3.87 7.73 6.13
N CYS A 80 -4.24 8.48 7.17
CA CYS A 80 -3.31 9.35 7.86
C CYS A 80 -2.23 8.48 8.51
N THR A 81 -0.99 8.80 8.19
CA THR A 81 0.20 8.11 8.67
C THR A 81 1.04 9.10 9.45
N LYS A 82 1.32 8.82 10.72
CA LYS A 82 1.94 9.82 11.61
C LYS A 82 3.30 10.27 11.06
N ASN A 83 3.45 11.58 10.91
CA ASN A 83 4.64 12.24 10.35
C ASN A 83 4.97 11.87 8.90
N ILE A 84 4.04 11.23 8.18
CA ILE A 84 4.19 10.89 6.77
C ILE A 84 3.07 11.57 5.99
N LYS A 85 3.44 12.28 4.93
CA LYS A 85 2.52 13.03 4.07
C LYS A 85 1.29 12.21 3.68
N THR A 86 0.11 12.83 3.79
CA THR A 86 -1.18 12.23 3.39
C THR A 86 -1.95 13.25 2.56
N THR A 87 -2.11 12.99 1.26
CA THR A 87 -2.59 14.02 0.32
C THR A 87 -3.98 13.76 -0.25
N ALA A 88 -4.53 12.56 -0.04
CA ALA A 88 -5.77 12.12 -0.68
C ALA A 88 -5.73 12.25 -2.22
N GLY A 89 -4.55 12.17 -2.85
CA GLY A 89 -4.40 12.39 -4.29
C GLY A 89 -4.67 13.84 -4.74
N SER A 90 -4.71 14.80 -3.80
CA SER A 90 -5.16 16.18 -4.03
C SER A 90 -4.04 17.21 -3.88
N LYS A 91 -4.13 18.29 -4.65
CA LYS A 91 -3.33 19.50 -4.43
C LYS A 91 -3.65 20.16 -3.08
N ILE A 92 -4.89 20.06 -2.60
CA ILE A 92 -5.35 20.71 -1.36
C ILE A 92 -4.55 20.23 -0.15
N LEU A 93 -4.18 18.94 -0.12
CA LEU A 93 -3.45 18.32 0.98
C LEU A 93 -1.99 17.95 0.60
N HIS A 94 -1.44 18.50 -0.49
CA HIS A 94 -0.12 18.10 -1.02
C HIS A 94 1.06 18.25 -0.02
N ASN A 95 0.89 19.08 1.01
CA ASN A 95 1.86 19.32 2.08
C ASN A 95 1.32 18.95 3.48
N PHE A 96 0.17 18.27 3.56
CA PHE A 96 -0.39 17.86 4.85
C PHE A 96 0.40 16.68 5.43
N VAL A 97 0.91 16.88 6.65
CA VAL A 97 1.64 15.88 7.43
C VAL A 97 0.86 15.64 8.74
N PRO A 98 0.12 14.52 8.86
CA PRO A 98 -0.65 14.23 10.06
C PRO A 98 0.24 14.02 11.29
N THR A 99 -0.19 14.54 12.44
CA THR A 99 0.47 14.27 13.74
C THR A 99 -0.07 13.03 14.46
N TYR A 100 -1.00 12.33 13.81
CA TYR A 100 -1.70 11.14 14.30
C TYR A 100 -1.63 10.00 13.26
N GLU A 101 -1.87 8.78 13.73
CA GLU A 101 -1.83 7.54 12.93
C GLU A 101 -3.26 7.02 12.77
N SER A 102 -3.69 6.53 11.61
CA SER A 102 -5.02 5.92 11.50
C SER A 102 -5.12 4.63 12.33
N THR A 103 -6.32 4.23 12.77
CA THR A 103 -6.46 2.97 13.53
C THR A 103 -5.99 1.77 12.70
N VAL A 104 -6.26 1.78 11.39
CA VAL A 104 -5.92 0.66 10.51
C VAL A 104 -4.40 0.51 10.37
N THR A 105 -3.69 1.60 10.11
CA THR A 105 -2.23 1.59 10.00
C THR A 105 -1.56 1.29 11.34
N ASN A 106 -2.07 1.87 12.44
CA ASN A 106 -1.59 1.53 13.78
C ASN A 106 -1.67 0.02 14.07
N ASN A 107 -2.77 -0.63 13.68
CA ASN A 107 -2.93 -2.07 13.85
C ASN A 107 -1.94 -2.88 12.98
N LEU A 108 -1.64 -2.43 11.76
CA LEU A 108 -0.62 -3.11 10.93
C LEU A 108 0.76 -3.03 11.57
N TRP A 109 1.13 -1.85 12.08
CA TRP A 109 2.43 -1.64 12.70
C TRP A 109 2.55 -2.42 14.02
N SER A 110 1.48 -2.51 14.81
CA SER A 110 1.48 -3.33 16.03
C SER A 110 1.61 -4.83 15.74
N GLU A 111 1.22 -5.27 14.55
CA GLU A 111 1.38 -6.66 14.08
C GLU A 111 2.73 -6.92 13.39
N GLY A 112 3.67 -5.96 13.46
CA GLY A 112 5.05 -6.12 13.02
C GLY A 112 5.34 -5.74 11.57
N ALA A 113 4.34 -5.23 10.83
CA ALA A 113 4.56 -4.63 9.52
C ALA A 113 5.19 -3.23 9.63
N PHE A 114 5.66 -2.68 8.52
CA PHE A 114 6.09 -1.28 8.44
C PHE A 114 5.78 -0.66 7.09
N LEU A 115 5.75 0.68 7.05
CA LEU A 115 5.30 1.43 5.88
C LEU A 115 6.34 1.39 4.76
N LEU A 116 5.91 0.95 3.58
CA LEU A 116 6.69 1.01 2.34
C LEU A 116 6.46 2.33 1.59
N GLY A 117 5.24 2.86 1.64
CA GLY A 117 4.87 4.13 1.03
C GLY A 117 3.36 4.34 0.93
N LYS A 118 2.98 5.51 0.41
CA LYS A 118 1.59 5.93 0.19
C LYS A 118 1.22 5.78 -1.29
N LEU A 119 0.16 5.03 -1.55
CA LEU A 119 -0.28 4.66 -2.89
C LEU A 119 -1.27 5.70 -3.46
N ASN A 120 -1.14 5.93 -4.75
CA ASN A 120 -1.93 6.87 -5.51
C ASN A 120 -3.42 6.47 -5.55
N CYS A 121 -4.29 7.45 -5.69
CA CYS A 121 -5.75 7.31 -5.67
C CYS A 121 -6.41 8.42 -6.49
N ASP A 122 -7.67 8.22 -6.90
CA ASP A 122 -8.49 9.36 -7.35
C ASP A 122 -8.57 10.42 -6.24
N GLU A 123 -8.63 11.68 -6.64
CA GLU A 123 -8.66 12.82 -5.73
C GLU A 123 -9.85 12.69 -4.75
N PHE A 124 -9.56 12.74 -3.44
CA PHE A 124 -10.53 12.52 -2.35
C PHE A 124 -11.36 11.24 -2.47
N ALA A 125 -10.81 10.21 -3.08
CA ALA A 125 -11.48 8.93 -3.35
C ALA A 125 -12.62 9.00 -4.39
N MET A 126 -12.79 10.13 -5.09
CA MET A 126 -13.87 10.38 -6.04
C MET A 126 -13.46 10.02 -7.47
N GLY A 127 -13.70 8.77 -7.85
CA GLY A 127 -13.44 8.29 -9.19
C GLY A 127 -13.35 6.78 -9.28
N SER A 128 -13.30 6.28 -10.51
CA SER A 128 -13.27 4.85 -10.83
C SER A 128 -12.22 4.52 -11.90
N SER A 129 -11.24 5.41 -12.13
CA SER A 129 -10.14 5.19 -13.08
C SER A 129 -8.75 5.58 -12.55
N ASN A 130 -8.65 6.30 -11.44
CA ASN A 130 -7.42 6.88 -10.91
C ASN A 130 -6.77 7.96 -11.79
N GLU A 131 -7.54 8.57 -12.69
CA GLU A 131 -7.07 9.64 -13.58
C GLU A 131 -7.28 11.04 -12.99
N THR A 132 -8.07 11.17 -11.91
CA THR A 132 -8.31 12.47 -11.27
C THR A 132 -7.20 12.86 -10.30
N SER A 133 -6.23 11.97 -10.04
CA SER A 133 -5.12 12.27 -9.13
C SER A 133 -4.33 13.49 -9.58
N PHE A 134 -4.14 14.44 -8.68
CA PHE A 134 -3.26 15.59 -8.91
C PHE A 134 -1.80 15.17 -9.18
N PHE A 135 -1.39 14.00 -8.70
CA PHE A 135 -0.05 13.45 -8.89
C PHE A 135 0.09 12.66 -10.20
N GLY A 136 -0.92 12.73 -11.07
CA GLY A 136 -0.96 12.06 -12.37
C GLY A 136 -1.59 10.67 -12.32
N ASN A 137 -1.96 10.19 -13.51
CA ASN A 137 -2.71 8.96 -13.69
C ASN A 137 -1.89 7.74 -13.26
N VAL A 138 -2.55 6.75 -12.68
CA VAL A 138 -1.99 5.41 -12.48
C VAL A 138 -2.26 4.57 -13.72
N ILE A 139 -1.28 3.76 -14.13
CA ILE A 139 -1.43 2.84 -15.27
C ILE A 139 -1.70 1.42 -14.78
N ASN A 140 -2.54 0.68 -15.49
CA ASN A 140 -2.75 -0.74 -15.27
C ASN A 140 -1.54 -1.56 -15.78
N PRO A 141 -0.96 -2.47 -14.99
CA PRO A 141 0.23 -3.21 -15.39
C PRO A 141 0.01 -4.19 -16.55
N PHE A 142 -1.24 -4.56 -16.88
CA PHE A 142 -1.54 -5.49 -17.98
C PHE A 142 -1.56 -4.83 -19.37
N GLY A 143 -1.51 -3.50 -19.47
CA GLY A 143 -1.50 -2.83 -20.77
C GLY A 143 -1.29 -1.33 -20.69
N ASP A 144 -0.45 -0.82 -21.59
CA ASP A 144 -0.27 0.61 -21.75
C ASP A 144 -1.59 1.20 -22.31
N LYS A 145 -2.14 2.25 -21.66
CA LYS A 145 -3.46 2.88 -21.90
C LYS A 145 -4.69 2.19 -21.27
N LEU A 146 -4.49 1.26 -20.34
CA LEU A 146 -5.58 0.74 -19.52
C LEU A 146 -5.58 1.43 -18.15
N VAL A 147 -6.77 1.76 -17.66
CA VAL A 147 -6.96 2.26 -16.30
C VAL A 147 -6.91 1.10 -15.31
N PRO A 148 -6.32 1.28 -14.12
CA PRO A 148 -6.30 0.25 -13.07
C PRO A 148 -7.63 0.19 -12.29
N GLY A 149 -8.60 1.03 -12.66
CA GLY A 149 -9.81 1.26 -11.87
C GLY A 149 -9.59 2.34 -10.80
N GLY A 150 -10.61 2.60 -9.99
CA GLY A 150 -10.53 3.61 -8.93
C GLY A 150 -11.56 3.43 -7.81
N SER A 151 -11.40 4.08 -6.67
CA SER A 151 -10.36 5.05 -6.38
C SER A 151 -9.09 4.50 -5.74
N SER A 152 -9.00 3.18 -5.54
CA SER A 152 -7.77 2.53 -5.05
C SER A 152 -6.93 1.94 -6.20
N GLY A 153 -6.86 2.65 -7.33
CA GLY A 153 -6.16 2.19 -8.54
C GLY A 153 -4.65 2.02 -8.31
N GLY A 154 -4.02 2.94 -7.58
CA GLY A 154 -2.61 2.79 -7.16
C GLY A 154 -2.38 1.54 -6.31
N SER A 155 -3.32 1.21 -5.42
CA SER A 155 -3.27 -0.02 -4.60
C SER A 155 -3.33 -1.29 -5.44
N ALA A 156 -4.30 -1.37 -6.36
CA ALA A 156 -4.49 -2.54 -7.21
C ALA A 156 -3.35 -2.71 -8.22
N SER A 157 -2.94 -1.62 -8.87
CA SER A 157 -1.81 -1.60 -9.81
C SER A 157 -0.49 -1.99 -9.14
N ALA A 158 -0.21 -1.46 -7.93
CA ALA A 158 0.99 -1.82 -7.18
C ALA A 158 1.04 -3.30 -6.78
N LEU A 159 -0.10 -3.87 -6.37
CA LEU A 159 -0.17 -5.28 -5.99
C LEU A 159 -0.03 -6.18 -7.23
N ALA A 160 -0.72 -5.86 -8.32
CA ALA A 160 -0.67 -6.64 -9.56
C ALA A 160 0.71 -6.62 -10.25
N ALA A 161 1.53 -5.61 -9.97
CA ALA A 161 2.88 -5.47 -10.51
C ALA A 161 3.99 -5.87 -9.51
N ASP A 162 3.63 -6.59 -8.43
CA ASP A 162 4.57 -7.07 -7.41
C ASP A 162 5.45 -5.95 -6.81
N LEU A 163 4.86 -4.78 -6.57
CA LEU A 163 5.53 -3.62 -5.98
C LEU A 163 5.41 -3.59 -4.45
N THR A 164 4.51 -4.40 -3.90
CA THR A 164 4.24 -4.55 -2.47
C THR A 164 3.53 -5.89 -2.23
N PRO A 165 3.80 -6.61 -1.13
CA PRO A 165 3.22 -7.94 -0.87
C PRO A 165 1.75 -7.88 -0.44
N GLY A 166 1.24 -6.69 -0.14
CA GLY A 166 -0.14 -6.42 0.23
C GLY A 166 -0.41 -4.92 0.23
N THR A 167 -1.67 -4.54 0.11
CA THR A 167 -2.11 -3.14 0.16
C THR A 167 -3.38 -2.97 0.96
N ILE A 168 -3.59 -1.75 1.45
CA ILE A 168 -4.85 -1.32 2.05
C ILE A 168 -5.46 -0.21 1.20
N GLY A 169 -6.72 -0.39 0.79
CA GLY A 169 -7.53 0.59 0.07
C GLY A 169 -8.76 1.03 0.85
N THR A 170 -9.61 1.84 0.22
CA THR A 170 -10.93 2.23 0.74
C THR A 170 -11.99 1.93 -0.30
N ASP A 171 -13.18 1.50 0.12
CA ASP A 171 -14.31 1.16 -0.76
C ASP A 171 -15.58 1.82 -0.26
N THR A 172 -16.00 2.88 -0.98
CA THR A 172 -17.27 3.57 -0.73
C THR A 172 -18.36 3.05 -1.67
N GLY A 173 -18.06 2.96 -2.97
CA GLY A 173 -18.99 2.51 -4.00
C GLY A 173 -18.45 1.39 -4.90
N GLY A 174 -17.42 0.66 -4.47
CA GLY A 174 -16.68 -0.29 -5.30
C GLY A 174 -15.18 -0.03 -5.36
N SER A 175 -14.68 0.98 -4.63
CA SER A 175 -13.32 1.50 -4.80
C SER A 175 -12.18 0.58 -4.33
N ILE A 176 -12.46 -0.62 -3.81
CA ILE A 176 -11.50 -1.74 -3.69
C ILE A 176 -11.82 -2.83 -4.71
N ARG A 177 -13.10 -3.23 -4.79
CA ARG A 177 -13.53 -4.37 -5.62
C ARG A 177 -13.36 -4.15 -7.12
N GLN A 178 -13.67 -2.95 -7.61
CA GLN A 178 -13.56 -2.62 -9.03
C GLN A 178 -12.09 -2.56 -9.50
N PRO A 179 -11.16 -1.86 -8.79
CA PRO A 179 -9.75 -1.93 -9.14
C PRO A 179 -9.19 -3.34 -9.10
N ALA A 180 -9.60 -4.13 -8.09
CA ALA A 180 -9.15 -5.52 -7.98
C ALA A 180 -9.57 -6.36 -9.19
N SER A 181 -10.80 -6.17 -9.69
CA SER A 181 -11.27 -6.80 -10.94
C SER A 181 -10.43 -6.37 -12.14
N PHE A 182 -10.16 -5.06 -12.29
CA PHE A 182 -9.44 -4.50 -13.44
C PHE A 182 -7.97 -4.93 -13.51
N THR A 183 -7.36 -5.23 -12.37
CA THR A 183 -5.95 -5.66 -12.28
C THR A 183 -5.83 -7.13 -11.89
N GLY A 184 -6.90 -7.94 -11.99
CA GLY A 184 -6.83 -9.37 -11.69
C GLY A 184 -6.30 -9.72 -10.28
N THR A 185 -6.55 -8.87 -9.29
CA THR A 185 -6.16 -9.09 -7.88
C THR A 185 -7.36 -9.43 -7.00
N VAL A 186 -7.09 -9.83 -5.75
CA VAL A 186 -8.14 -10.07 -4.76
C VAL A 186 -8.37 -8.81 -3.93
N GLY A 187 -9.58 -8.27 -3.97
CA GLY A 187 -9.99 -7.10 -3.19
C GLY A 187 -11.18 -7.42 -2.27
N LEU A 188 -11.00 -7.27 -0.96
CA LEU A 188 -12.04 -7.49 0.03
C LEU A 188 -12.53 -6.15 0.60
N LYS A 189 -13.84 -5.88 0.47
CA LYS A 189 -14.52 -4.88 1.27
C LYS A 189 -15.17 -5.56 2.48
N PRO A 190 -14.68 -5.36 3.72
CA PRO A 190 -15.30 -5.98 4.89
C PRO A 190 -16.70 -5.41 5.15
N THR A 191 -17.43 -6.04 6.08
CA THR A 191 -18.71 -5.51 6.61
C THR A 191 -18.51 -4.10 7.15
N TYR A 192 -19.46 -3.20 6.89
CA TYR A 192 -19.42 -1.85 7.44
C TYR A 192 -19.26 -1.89 8.98
N GLY A 193 -18.39 -1.03 9.52
CA GLY A 193 -18.05 -1.01 10.95
C GLY A 193 -17.00 -2.04 11.40
N ARG A 194 -16.61 -3.01 10.55
CA ARG A 194 -15.57 -4.01 10.90
C ARG A 194 -14.18 -3.38 11.06
N CYS A 195 -13.83 -2.47 10.15
CA CYS A 195 -12.58 -1.71 10.23
C CYS A 195 -12.90 -0.29 10.67
N SER A 196 -12.16 0.22 11.66
CA SER A 196 -12.26 1.61 12.10
C SER A 196 -12.03 2.56 10.92
N ARG A 197 -12.80 3.65 10.89
CA ARG A 197 -12.63 4.73 9.92
C ARG A 197 -11.83 5.91 10.48
N TRP A 198 -11.40 5.82 11.75
CA TRP A 198 -10.66 6.90 12.39
C TRP A 198 -9.28 7.08 11.75
N GLY A 199 -8.97 8.34 11.44
CA GLY A 199 -7.75 8.75 10.76
C GLY A 199 -7.72 8.45 9.25
N ILE A 200 -8.87 8.24 8.61
CA ILE A 200 -9.01 8.17 7.16
C ILE A 200 -9.67 9.46 6.67
N VAL A 201 -9.13 10.10 5.63
CA VAL A 201 -9.80 11.23 4.97
C VAL A 201 -11.13 10.74 4.39
N ALA A 202 -12.23 11.26 4.93
CA ALA A 202 -13.57 10.76 4.64
C ALA A 202 -14.07 11.24 3.27
N PHE A 203 -14.79 10.35 2.57
CA PHE A 203 -15.58 10.69 1.39
C PHE A 203 -17.09 10.67 1.71
N ALA A 204 -17.63 9.49 2.05
CA ALA A 204 -19.02 9.34 2.50
C ALA A 204 -19.06 8.51 3.80
N SER A 205 -19.58 9.11 4.87
CA SER A 205 -19.50 8.56 6.23
C SER A 205 -20.67 7.67 6.65
N SER A 206 -21.74 7.62 5.85
CA SER A 206 -23.01 6.95 6.17
C SER A 206 -22.82 5.47 6.44
#